data_AF-A0A2T2R2Q7-F1
#
_entry.id   AF-A0A2T2R2Q7-F1
#
_cell.length_a   1.000
_cell.length_b   1.000
_cell.length_c   1.000
_cell.angle_alpha   90.00
_cell.angle_beta   90.00
_cell.angle_gamma   90.00
#
_symmetry.space_group_name_H-M   'P 1'
#
loop_
_entity.id
_entity.type
_entity.pdbx_description
1 polymer ?
#
loop_
_entity_poly.entity_id
_entity_poly.type
_entity_poly.pdbx_seq_one_letter_code
_entity_poly.pdbx_strand_id
1 'polypeptide(L)'
;MSYKTISLTVAVIVVATGGFLLVNQNRPTTKDNNSTSTATQSQNCDTYTAQQGSEFRPGYLPQIDNRQALKQAMIDYHGEDMEGKDGELAAVGFNLALLYHEYQAHQCNGPNTEFASDQSRLDNIGGSITIEGSARDGMGGKLAERLRNLGADRVAGSKNAVSGIIPIEKIPQVAKINAASSLWSSQGTTDSGSAGTITG
;
A
#
# COMPACT_ATOMS: atom_id res chain seq x y z
N MET A 1 1.20 27.31 47.68
CA MET A 1 0.65 26.15 46.95
C MET A 1 1.80 25.17 46.77
N SER A 2 1.77 24.04 47.49
CA SER A 2 2.89 23.10 47.60
C SER A 2 2.53 21.83 46.83
N TYR A 3 3.28 21.50 45.78
CA TYR A 3 3.06 20.29 44.99
C TYR A 3 3.81 19.12 45.64
N LYS A 4 3.07 18.06 45.95
CA LYS A 4 3.58 16.82 46.56
C LYS A 4 3.91 15.84 45.44
N THR A 5 5.19 15.56 45.22
CA THR A 5 5.66 14.58 44.24
C THR A 5 5.40 13.16 44.77
N ILE A 6 4.67 12.34 44.01
CA ILE A 6 4.44 10.93 44.32
C ILE A 6 5.41 10.11 43.44
N SER A 7 6.42 9.51 44.06
CA SER A 7 7.29 8.54 43.38
C SER A 7 6.61 7.17 43.36
N LEU A 8 6.37 6.64 42.16
CA LEU A 8 5.91 5.27 41.95
C LEU A 8 7.13 4.35 41.88
N THR A 9 7.24 3.40 42.82
CA THR A 9 8.26 2.34 42.78
C THR A 9 7.66 1.11 42.13
N VAL A 10 8.15 0.73 40.95
CA VAL A 10 7.78 -0.52 40.28
C VAL A 10 8.70 -1.63 40.78
N ALA A 11 8.15 -2.62 41.46
CA ALA A 11 8.87 -3.83 41.85
C ALA A 11 8.86 -4.82 40.68
N VAL A 12 10.04 -5.09 40.11
CA VAL A 12 10.22 -6.16 39.11
C VAL A 12 10.51 -7.46 39.87
N ILE A 13 9.57 -8.39 39.83
CA ILE A 13 9.76 -9.75 40.35
C ILE A 13 10.42 -10.58 39.24
N VAL A 14 11.71 -10.88 39.40
CA VAL A 14 12.43 -11.83 38.56
C VAL A 14 12.32 -13.20 39.21
N VAL A 15 11.58 -14.11 38.58
CA VAL A 15 11.56 -15.52 38.97
C VAL A 15 12.71 -16.22 38.28
N ALA A 16 13.73 -16.60 39.05
CA ALA A 16 14.88 -17.36 38.59
C ALA A 16 14.68 -18.84 38.95
N THR A 17 14.59 -19.71 37.94
CA THR A 17 14.85 -21.14 38.10
C THR A 17 15.43 -21.71 36.81
N GLY A 18 16.59 -22.38 36.92
CA GLY A 18 17.08 -23.32 35.93
C GLY A 18 18.29 -22.84 35.15
N GLY A 19 19.48 -23.08 35.72
CA GLY A 19 20.75 -22.81 35.05
C GLY A 19 21.05 -23.80 33.92
N PHE A 20 21.66 -23.28 32.86
CA PHE A 20 22.50 -24.05 31.96
C PHE A 20 23.79 -23.26 31.71
N LEU A 21 24.92 -23.96 31.82
CA LEU A 21 26.27 -23.42 31.79
C LEU A 21 26.64 -22.79 30.44
N LEU A 22 27.45 -21.74 30.56
CA LEU A 22 28.03 -20.90 29.53
C LEU A 22 28.86 -21.67 28.49
N VAL A 23 28.70 -21.28 27.22
CA VAL A 23 29.83 -21.13 26.30
C VAL A 23 29.82 -19.71 25.76
N ASN A 24 30.75 -18.93 26.28
CA ASN A 24 31.28 -17.69 25.74
C ASN A 24 31.78 -17.92 24.31
N GLN A 25 31.37 -17.10 23.31
CA GLN A 25 32.25 -16.44 22.33
C GLN A 25 31.51 -15.31 21.58
N ASN A 26 32.12 -14.12 21.62
CA ASN A 26 32.15 -13.08 20.58
C ASN A 26 30.87 -12.29 20.19
N ARG A 27 30.86 -11.03 20.66
CA ARG A 27 30.29 -9.85 19.98
C ARG A 27 31.00 -9.68 18.62
N PRO A 28 30.34 -9.32 17.50
CA PRO A 28 30.01 -7.90 17.29
C PRO A 28 28.73 -7.59 16.47
N THR A 29 28.38 -6.29 16.51
CA THR A 29 27.67 -5.45 15.52
C THR A 29 26.16 -5.64 15.24
N THR A 30 25.45 -4.54 15.50
CA THR A 30 24.32 -3.94 14.75
C THR A 30 23.41 -4.91 13.99
N LYS A 31 22.22 -5.18 14.55
CA LYS A 31 21.10 -5.67 13.76
C LYS A 31 20.54 -4.52 12.93
N ASP A 32 21.00 -4.45 11.68
CA ASP A 32 20.31 -3.72 10.64
C ASP A 32 19.01 -4.46 10.34
N ASN A 33 17.89 -3.97 10.84
CA ASN A 33 16.55 -4.53 10.58
C ASN A 33 16.04 -4.15 9.18
N ASN A 34 16.89 -4.15 8.15
CA ASN A 34 16.54 -3.68 6.81
C ASN A 34 16.69 -4.74 5.69
N SER A 35 16.91 -6.00 6.02
CA SER A 35 17.15 -7.04 5.00
C SER A 35 15.89 -7.75 4.48
N THR A 36 14.70 -7.46 5.03
CA THR A 36 13.46 -8.10 4.57
C THR A 36 12.80 -7.36 3.40
N SER A 37 13.06 -6.06 3.23
CA SER A 37 12.44 -5.28 2.13
C SER A 37 13.12 -5.55 0.77
N THR A 38 14.41 -5.85 0.77
CA THR A 38 15.20 -5.97 -0.47
C THR A 38 14.95 -7.28 -1.22
N ALA A 39 14.67 -8.38 -0.51
CA ALA A 39 14.45 -9.70 -1.13
C ALA A 39 13.09 -9.77 -1.85
N THR A 40 12.02 -9.30 -1.23
CA THR A 40 10.68 -9.27 -1.85
C THR A 40 10.61 -8.26 -2.99
N GLN A 41 11.26 -7.09 -2.85
CA GLN A 41 11.32 -6.11 -3.92
C GLN A 41 12.14 -6.60 -5.13
N SER A 42 13.24 -7.33 -4.89
CA SER A 42 14.05 -7.93 -5.97
C SER A 42 13.28 -8.97 -6.77
N GLN A 43 12.53 -9.87 -6.12
CA GLN A 43 11.72 -10.89 -6.81
C GLN A 43 10.57 -10.28 -7.62
N ASN A 44 9.99 -9.17 -7.12
CA ASN A 44 8.95 -8.46 -7.86
C ASN A 44 9.52 -7.82 -9.14
N CYS A 45 10.76 -7.32 -9.11
CA CYS A 45 11.36 -6.70 -10.29
C CYS A 45 11.74 -7.66 -11.40
N ASP A 46 12.08 -8.91 -11.10
CA ASP A 46 12.29 -9.94 -12.12
C ASP A 46 11.02 -10.15 -12.97
N THR A 47 9.84 -9.98 -12.37
CA THR A 47 8.54 -10.09 -13.05
C THR A 47 8.29 -8.95 -14.05
N TYR A 48 8.87 -7.77 -13.81
CA TYR A 48 8.68 -6.56 -14.64
C TYR A 48 9.87 -6.20 -15.51
N THR A 49 10.96 -6.97 -15.42
CA THR A 49 12.13 -6.75 -16.26
C THR A 49 11.76 -7.16 -17.68
N ALA A 50 11.51 -6.17 -18.53
CA ALA A 50 11.26 -6.39 -19.94
C ALA A 50 12.39 -7.23 -20.54
N GLN A 51 12.04 -8.18 -21.41
CA GLN A 51 12.98 -8.68 -22.40
C GLN A 51 13.41 -7.47 -23.25
N GLN A 52 14.54 -6.86 -22.92
CA GLN A 52 15.10 -5.72 -23.63
C GLN A 52 15.47 -6.14 -25.06
N GLY A 53 14.51 -6.06 -25.97
CA GLY A 53 14.75 -6.02 -27.40
C GLY A 53 15.40 -4.68 -27.76
N SER A 54 16.72 -4.61 -27.60
CA SER A 54 17.69 -3.81 -28.38
C SER A 54 17.16 -2.56 -29.12
N GLU A 55 17.00 -1.43 -28.43
CA GLU A 55 17.52 -0.12 -28.87
C GLU A 55 17.23 0.92 -27.77
N PHE A 56 18.21 1.17 -26.91
CA PHE A 56 18.16 2.31 -26.00
C PHE A 56 18.24 3.59 -26.84
N ARG A 57 17.09 4.24 -27.10
CA ARG A 57 17.04 5.54 -27.77
C ARG A 57 17.07 6.64 -26.70
N PRO A 58 18.11 7.50 -26.67
CA PRO A 58 18.15 8.65 -25.76
C PRO A 58 16.91 9.53 -26.00
N GLY A 59 16.12 9.78 -24.96
CA GLY A 59 14.91 10.61 -25.02
C GLY A 59 13.59 9.83 -25.05
N TYR A 60 13.61 8.49 -25.08
CA TYR A 60 12.43 7.69 -24.77
C TYR A 60 12.50 7.25 -23.31
N LEU A 61 11.54 7.70 -22.49
CA LEU A 61 11.30 7.05 -21.21
C LEU A 61 10.93 5.59 -21.52
N PRO A 62 11.47 4.60 -20.78
CA PRO A 62 11.05 3.22 -20.94
C PRO A 62 9.53 3.18 -20.72
N GLN A 63 8.78 2.90 -21.78
CA GLN A 63 7.37 2.61 -21.63
C GLN A 63 7.31 1.36 -20.76
N ILE A 64 6.67 1.48 -19.60
CA ILE A 64 6.37 0.33 -18.75
C ILE A 64 5.68 -0.70 -19.66
N ASP A 65 6.15 -1.96 -19.68
CA ASP A 65 5.44 -3.00 -20.42
C ASP A 65 4.15 -3.31 -19.66
N ASN A 66 3.14 -2.48 -19.91
CA ASN A 66 1.82 -2.55 -19.28
C ASN A 66 1.16 -3.90 -19.51
N ARG A 67 1.62 -4.71 -20.48
CA ARG A 67 1.11 -6.06 -20.68
C ARG A 67 1.46 -6.98 -19.52
N GLN A 68 2.64 -6.84 -18.92
CA GLN A 68 3.01 -7.63 -17.73
C GLN A 68 2.24 -7.16 -16.50
N ALA A 69 2.14 -5.84 -16.30
CA ALA A 69 1.33 -5.27 -15.22
C ALA A 69 -0.14 -5.71 -15.33
N LEU A 70 -0.71 -5.66 -16.54
CA LEU A 70 -2.05 -6.12 -16.84
C LEU A 70 -2.23 -7.63 -16.55
N LYS A 71 -1.29 -8.46 -17.00
CA LYS A 71 -1.34 -9.90 -16.76
C LYS A 71 -1.34 -10.22 -15.27
N GLN A 72 -0.44 -9.60 -14.51
CA GLN A 72 -0.38 -9.80 -13.06
C GLN A 72 -1.63 -9.28 -12.37
N ALA A 73 -2.16 -8.13 -12.78
CA ALA A 73 -3.41 -7.59 -12.26
C ALA A 73 -4.60 -8.52 -12.50
N MET A 74 -4.64 -9.21 -13.65
CA MET A 74 -5.68 -10.20 -13.93
C MET A 74 -5.55 -11.40 -13.00
N ILE A 75 -4.35 -11.93 -12.78
CA ILE A 75 -4.11 -13.06 -11.85
C ILE A 75 -4.48 -12.64 -10.42
N ASP A 76 -4.03 -11.47 -9.97
CA ASP A 76 -4.30 -11.00 -8.62
C ASP A 76 -5.78 -10.63 -8.40
N TYR A 77 -6.56 -10.40 -9.46
CA TYR A 77 -7.99 -10.13 -9.34
C TYR A 77 -8.86 -11.37 -9.53
N HIS A 78 -8.52 -12.25 -10.48
CA HIS A 78 -9.30 -13.42 -10.89
C HIS A 78 -8.74 -14.76 -10.39
N GLY A 79 -7.57 -14.82 -9.77
CA GLY A 79 -6.89 -16.08 -9.46
C GLY A 79 -6.11 -16.65 -10.65
N GLU A 80 -5.42 -17.78 -10.43
CA GLU A 80 -4.57 -18.42 -11.45
C GLU A 80 -5.35 -19.01 -12.63
N ASP A 81 -6.61 -19.42 -12.40
CA ASP A 81 -7.50 -19.97 -13.43
C ASP A 81 -8.18 -18.88 -14.27
N MET A 82 -8.05 -17.61 -13.86
CA MET A 82 -8.63 -16.43 -14.49
C MET A 82 -10.17 -16.44 -14.48
N GLU A 83 -10.79 -17.14 -13.53
CA GLU A 83 -12.24 -17.24 -13.37
C GLU A 83 -12.73 -16.65 -12.03
N GLY A 84 -13.78 -15.83 -12.05
CA GLY A 84 -14.39 -15.32 -10.81
C GLY A 84 -13.68 -14.10 -10.20
N LYS A 85 -13.72 -13.93 -8.89
CA LYS A 85 -13.16 -12.78 -8.15
C LYS A 85 -12.59 -13.25 -6.81
N ASP A 86 -11.57 -14.06 -6.88
CA ASP A 86 -10.96 -14.77 -5.75
C ASP A 86 -9.43 -14.63 -5.68
N GLY A 87 -8.83 -13.83 -6.58
CA GLY A 87 -7.43 -13.45 -6.49
C GLY A 87 -7.11 -12.60 -5.25
N GLU A 88 -5.82 -12.45 -4.93
CA GLU A 88 -5.36 -11.77 -3.71
C GLU A 88 -5.83 -10.31 -3.58
N LEU A 89 -6.00 -9.61 -4.71
CA LEU A 89 -6.45 -8.23 -4.82
C LEU A 89 -7.93 -8.13 -5.26
N ALA A 90 -8.68 -9.24 -5.29
CA ALA A 90 -10.10 -9.23 -5.64
C ALA A 90 -10.93 -8.23 -4.80
N ALA A 91 -10.59 -8.08 -3.52
CA ALA A 91 -11.28 -7.20 -2.57
C ALA A 91 -11.18 -5.70 -2.90
N VAL A 92 -10.10 -5.28 -3.57
CA VAL A 92 -9.86 -3.87 -3.99
C VAL A 92 -10.27 -3.59 -5.44
N GLY A 93 -10.66 -4.63 -6.17
CA GLY A 93 -11.07 -4.51 -7.56
C GLY A 93 -9.89 -4.41 -8.55
N PHE A 94 -10.21 -4.69 -9.81
CA PHE A 94 -9.22 -4.80 -10.89
C PHE A 94 -8.41 -3.51 -11.13
N ASN A 95 -9.04 -2.34 -11.08
CA ASN A 95 -8.34 -1.07 -11.35
C ASN A 95 -7.24 -0.79 -10.32
N LEU A 96 -7.49 -1.09 -9.04
CA LEU A 96 -6.48 -0.94 -7.99
C LEU A 96 -5.39 -2.02 -8.08
N ALA A 97 -5.74 -3.24 -8.50
CA ALA A 97 -4.75 -4.27 -8.81
C ALA A 97 -3.82 -3.82 -9.96
N LEU A 98 -4.38 -3.29 -11.06
CA LEU A 98 -3.61 -2.76 -12.18
C LEU A 98 -2.70 -1.61 -11.75
N LEU A 99 -3.24 -0.65 -10.99
CA LEU A 99 -2.46 0.49 -10.47
C LEU A 99 -1.26 0.03 -9.64
N TYR A 100 -1.47 -0.98 -8.78
CA TYR A 100 -0.40 -1.53 -7.95
C TYR A 100 0.73 -2.13 -8.81
N HIS A 101 0.41 -2.91 -9.84
CA HIS A 101 1.43 -3.51 -10.69
C HIS A 101 2.10 -2.51 -11.64
N GLU A 102 1.39 -1.49 -12.13
CA GLU A 102 1.99 -0.35 -12.85
C GLU A 102 3.02 0.36 -11.95
N TYR A 103 2.67 0.59 -10.69
CA TYR A 103 3.56 1.19 -9.72
C TYR A 103 4.77 0.30 -9.40
N GLN A 104 4.59 -1.01 -9.21
CA GLN A 104 5.71 -1.94 -9.02
C GLN A 104 6.66 -1.94 -10.22
N ALA A 105 6.12 -1.98 -11.44
CA ALA A 105 6.92 -1.94 -12.65
C ALA A 105 7.70 -0.62 -12.79
N HIS A 106 7.10 0.51 -12.40
CA HIS A 106 7.80 1.80 -12.33
C HIS A 106 8.96 1.78 -11.34
N GLN A 107 8.74 1.28 -10.11
CA GLN A 107 9.78 1.17 -9.08
C GLN A 107 10.97 0.31 -9.55
N CYS A 108 10.70 -0.73 -10.35
CA CYS A 108 11.72 -1.64 -10.85
C CYS A 108 12.55 -1.09 -12.02
N ASN A 109 11.99 -0.17 -12.82
CA ASN A 109 12.69 0.44 -13.96
C ASN A 109 13.51 1.69 -13.60
N GLY A 110 13.66 1.97 -12.29
CA GLY A 110 14.37 3.13 -11.77
C GLY A 110 13.41 4.30 -11.54
N PRO A 111 13.07 4.64 -10.28
CA PRO A 111 12.05 5.63 -9.93
C PRO A 111 12.54 7.08 -10.12
N ASN A 112 13.39 7.34 -11.11
CA ASN A 112 13.98 8.65 -11.38
C ASN A 112 12.95 9.66 -11.90
N THR A 113 11.74 9.21 -12.20
CA THR A 113 10.59 10.04 -12.58
C THR A 113 9.44 9.82 -11.60
N GLU A 114 8.56 10.81 -11.51
CA GLU A 114 7.28 10.63 -10.81
C GLU A 114 6.46 9.52 -11.48
N PHE A 115 5.77 8.72 -10.66
CA PHE A 115 4.87 7.69 -11.15
C PHE A 115 3.59 8.32 -11.68
N ALA A 116 3.26 8.04 -12.93
CA ALA A 116 1.97 8.36 -13.53
C ALA A 116 1.33 7.05 -14.02
N SER A 117 0.08 6.84 -13.63
CA SER A 117 -0.73 5.72 -14.10
C SER A 117 -1.24 6.01 -15.52
N ASP A 118 -1.27 4.97 -16.37
CA ASP A 118 -1.86 5.08 -17.71
C ASP A 118 -3.40 4.99 -17.68
N GLN A 119 -3.97 4.70 -16.51
CA GLN A 119 -5.41 4.72 -16.28
C GLN A 119 -5.91 6.18 -16.15
N SER A 120 -6.48 6.70 -17.22
CA SER A 120 -6.98 8.10 -17.33
C SER A 120 -8.02 8.53 -16.30
N ARG A 121 -8.59 7.60 -15.52
CA ARG A 121 -9.62 7.85 -14.51
C ARG A 121 -9.10 7.82 -13.07
N LEU A 122 -7.82 7.51 -12.88
CA LEU A 122 -7.20 7.46 -11.55
C LEU A 122 -6.43 8.74 -11.32
N ASP A 123 -6.83 9.47 -10.29
CA ASP A 123 -6.06 10.62 -9.81
C ASP A 123 -5.06 10.11 -8.77
N ASN A 124 -3.85 9.78 -9.24
CA ASN A 124 -2.74 9.40 -8.37
C ASN A 124 -1.80 10.59 -8.15
N ILE A 125 -1.53 10.93 -6.90
CA ILE A 125 -0.70 12.08 -6.52
C ILE A 125 0.44 11.57 -5.66
N GLY A 126 1.69 11.75 -6.10
CA GLY A 126 2.87 11.42 -5.31
C GLY A 126 2.92 9.97 -4.82
N GLY A 127 2.52 9.01 -5.67
CA GLY A 127 2.49 7.59 -5.30
C GLY A 127 1.35 7.20 -4.35
N SER A 128 0.36 8.06 -4.16
CA SER A 128 -0.86 7.79 -3.38
C SER A 128 -2.12 7.85 -4.25
N ILE A 129 -3.18 7.20 -3.80
CA ILE A 129 -4.48 7.13 -4.50
C ILE A 129 -5.63 7.34 -3.52
N THR A 130 -6.65 8.08 -3.94
CA THR A 130 -7.90 8.19 -3.19
C THR A 130 -8.72 6.93 -3.39
N ILE A 131 -9.07 6.27 -2.29
CA ILE A 131 -9.96 5.12 -2.27
C ILE A 131 -11.28 5.47 -1.58
N GLU A 132 -12.31 4.76 -2.02
CA GLU A 132 -13.60 4.69 -1.38
C GLU A 132 -13.93 3.22 -1.12
N GLY A 133 -14.80 2.97 -0.16
CA GLY A 133 -15.13 1.62 0.22
C GLY A 133 -16.37 1.49 1.06
N SER A 134 -16.87 0.27 1.10
CA SER A 134 -17.94 -0.13 2.00
C SER A 134 -17.42 -1.07 3.08
N ALA A 135 -17.81 -0.82 4.33
CA ALA A 135 -17.50 -1.67 5.45
C ALA A 135 -18.62 -2.70 5.69
N ARG A 136 -18.23 -3.91 6.11
CA ARG A 136 -19.19 -4.96 6.50
C ARG A 136 -19.85 -4.60 7.83
N ASP A 137 -21.13 -4.88 7.96
CA ASP A 137 -21.87 -4.91 9.24
C ASP A 137 -21.67 -3.69 10.15
N GLY A 138 -21.58 -2.48 9.58
CA GLY A 138 -21.37 -1.26 10.37
C GLY A 138 -19.94 -1.05 10.88
N MET A 139 -18.96 -1.80 10.37
CA MET A 139 -17.56 -1.72 10.79
C MET A 139 -16.79 -0.54 10.19
N GLY A 140 -17.46 0.50 9.68
CA GLY A 140 -16.78 1.62 9.02
C GLY A 140 -15.76 2.34 9.91
N GLY A 141 -16.04 2.46 11.22
CA GLY A 141 -15.05 2.96 12.18
C GLY A 141 -13.77 2.11 12.27
N LYS A 142 -13.91 0.77 12.29
CA LYS A 142 -12.78 -0.17 12.33
C LYS A 142 -12.02 -0.19 11.00
N LEU A 143 -12.71 -0.10 9.88
CA LEU A 143 -12.09 -0.01 8.55
C LEU A 143 -11.27 1.28 8.45
N ALA A 144 -11.82 2.43 8.85
CA ALA A 144 -11.12 3.70 8.88
C ALA A 144 -9.87 3.66 9.78
N GLU A 145 -9.96 3.08 10.98
CA GLU A 145 -8.81 2.88 11.87
C GLU A 145 -7.70 2.04 11.21
N ARG A 146 -8.06 0.92 10.57
CA ARG A 146 -7.10 0.06 9.87
C ARG A 146 -6.41 0.77 8.70
N LEU A 147 -7.14 1.57 7.93
CA LEU A 147 -6.54 2.37 6.86
C LEU A 147 -5.51 3.36 7.42
N ARG A 148 -5.82 4.08 8.51
CA ARG A 148 -4.85 4.98 9.17
C ARG A 148 -3.60 4.23 9.62
N ASN A 149 -3.77 3.03 10.19
CA ASN A 149 -2.64 2.20 10.61
C ASN A 149 -1.77 1.71 9.43
N LEU A 150 -2.31 1.69 8.21
CA LEU A 150 -1.55 1.40 6.99
C LEU A 150 -0.89 2.64 6.38
N GLY A 151 -1.05 3.82 7.00
CA GLY A 151 -0.50 5.09 6.51
C GLY A 151 -1.45 5.89 5.65
N ALA A 152 -2.75 5.59 5.66
CA ALA A 152 -3.73 6.38 4.94
C ALA A 152 -3.90 7.78 5.56
N ASP A 153 -3.95 8.80 4.70
CA ASP A 153 -4.24 10.19 5.05
C ASP A 153 -5.71 10.54 4.72
N ARG A 154 -6.20 11.64 5.29
CA ARG A 154 -7.55 12.20 5.07
C ARG A 154 -8.67 11.17 5.21
N VAL A 155 -8.51 10.22 6.14
CA VAL A 155 -9.45 9.12 6.31
C VAL A 155 -10.75 9.60 6.95
N ALA A 156 -11.83 9.49 6.21
CA ALA A 156 -13.21 9.68 6.67
C ALA A 156 -13.94 8.34 6.72
N GLY A 157 -14.83 8.18 7.71
CA GLY A 157 -15.62 6.97 7.87
C GLY A 157 -17.00 7.27 8.44
N SER A 158 -18.00 6.56 7.94
CA SER A 158 -19.35 6.49 8.49
C SER A 158 -19.63 5.07 8.98
N LYS A 159 -20.90 4.72 9.23
CA LYS A 159 -21.29 3.35 9.61
C LYS A 159 -20.80 2.32 8.58
N ASN A 160 -21.06 2.57 7.29
CA ASN A 160 -20.82 1.61 6.21
C ASN A 160 -19.92 2.13 5.10
N ALA A 161 -19.55 3.41 5.09
CA ALA A 161 -18.70 3.98 4.04
C ALA A 161 -17.40 4.47 4.62
N VAL A 162 -16.31 4.31 3.88
CA VAL A 162 -14.99 4.84 4.24
C VAL A 162 -14.34 5.41 3.00
N SER A 163 -13.61 6.50 3.17
CA SER A 163 -12.74 7.07 2.14
C SER A 163 -11.41 7.50 2.75
N GLY A 164 -10.38 7.59 1.92
CA GLY A 164 -9.07 8.06 2.34
C GLY A 164 -8.06 8.02 1.22
N ILE A 165 -6.91 8.63 1.45
CA ILE A 165 -5.77 8.60 0.52
C ILE A 165 -4.81 7.55 1.04
N ILE A 166 -4.52 6.50 0.25
CA ILE A 166 -3.58 5.44 0.63
C ILE A 166 -2.32 5.51 -0.23
N PRO A 167 -1.15 5.15 0.32
CA PRO A 167 0.02 4.88 -0.51
C PRO A 167 -0.22 3.65 -1.40
N ILE A 168 0.18 3.71 -2.68
CA ILE A 168 -0.09 2.64 -3.65
C ILE A 168 0.59 1.33 -3.24
N GLU A 169 1.76 1.39 -2.61
CA GLU A 169 2.47 0.23 -2.08
C GLU A 169 1.73 -0.49 -0.94
N LYS A 170 0.65 0.10 -0.41
CA LYS A 170 -0.19 -0.48 0.64
C LYS A 170 -1.44 -1.19 0.12
N ILE A 171 -1.71 -1.16 -1.18
CA ILE A 171 -2.88 -1.82 -1.79
C ILE A 171 -3.00 -3.31 -1.39
N PRO A 172 -1.93 -4.13 -1.40
CA PRO A 172 -2.04 -5.53 -0.99
C PRO A 172 -2.46 -5.73 0.48
N GLN A 173 -2.01 -4.86 1.39
CA GLN A 173 -2.38 -4.91 2.80
C GLN A 173 -3.81 -4.42 3.00
N VAL A 174 -4.25 -3.45 2.20
CA VAL A 174 -5.63 -2.95 2.19
C VAL A 174 -6.59 -4.05 1.73
N ALA A 175 -6.24 -4.85 0.72
CA ALA A 175 -7.04 -5.99 0.26
C ALA A 175 -7.27 -7.05 1.34
N LYS A 176 -6.37 -7.16 2.32
CA LYS A 176 -6.43 -8.12 3.44
C LYS A 176 -7.26 -7.62 4.62
N ILE A 177 -7.91 -6.45 4.54
CA ILE A 177 -8.74 -5.93 5.63
C ILE A 177 -10.12 -6.62 5.62
N ASN A 178 -10.31 -7.57 6.53
CA ASN A 178 -11.60 -8.28 6.70
C ASN A 178 -12.81 -7.38 7.05
N ALA A 179 -12.58 -6.13 7.48
CA ALA A 179 -13.65 -5.17 7.75
C ALA A 179 -14.25 -4.56 6.48
N ALA A 180 -13.56 -4.65 5.33
CA ALA A 180 -14.05 -4.17 4.05
C ALA A 180 -14.97 -5.20 3.40
N SER A 181 -16.06 -4.72 2.81
CA SER A 181 -16.89 -5.50 1.89
C SER A 181 -16.44 -5.28 0.46
N SER A 182 -16.11 -4.04 0.11
CA SER A 182 -15.53 -3.66 -1.18
C SER A 182 -14.72 -2.38 -1.02
N LEU A 183 -13.68 -2.23 -1.84
CA LEU A 183 -12.90 -1.02 -1.98
C LEU A 183 -12.73 -0.73 -3.47
N TRP A 184 -12.67 0.53 -3.85
CA TRP A 184 -12.47 0.98 -5.23
C TRP A 184 -11.73 2.32 -5.23
N SER A 185 -11.11 2.68 -6.36
CA SER A 185 -10.57 4.02 -6.55
C SER A 185 -11.70 5.03 -6.70
N SER A 186 -11.58 6.18 -6.04
CA SER A 186 -12.48 7.30 -6.32
C SER A 186 -12.21 7.76 -7.76
N GLN A 187 -13.24 7.79 -8.60
CA GLN A 187 -13.11 8.37 -9.93
C GLN A 187 -13.13 9.88 -9.75
N GLY A 188 -11.97 10.51 -9.86
CA GLY A 188 -11.85 11.97 -9.85
C GLY A 188 -12.66 12.55 -11.00
N THR A 189 -13.91 12.94 -10.72
CA THR A 189 -14.65 13.82 -11.64
C THR A 189 -14.25 15.23 -11.24
N THR A 190 -13.13 15.71 -11.76
CA THR A 190 -12.87 17.15 -11.75
C THR A 190 -13.81 17.81 -12.74
N ASP A 191 -15.07 17.97 -12.33
CA ASP A 191 -15.84 19.12 -12.80
C ASP A 191 -15.12 20.33 -12.25
N SER A 192 -14.20 20.88 -13.05
CA SER A 192 -13.70 22.23 -12.88
C SER A 192 -14.89 23.15 -13.16
N GLY A 193 -15.80 23.23 -12.20
CA GLY A 193 -16.85 24.22 -12.16
C GLY A 193 -16.18 25.57 -12.19
N SER A 194 -16.17 26.20 -13.37
CA SER A 194 -15.83 27.60 -13.53
C SER A 194 -16.63 28.37 -12.49
N ALA A 195 -15.92 28.93 -11.52
CA ALA A 195 -16.51 29.82 -10.54
C ALA A 195 -17.08 31.02 -11.30
N GLY A 196 -18.37 30.94 -11.65
CA GLY A 196 -19.12 32.05 -12.18
C GLY A 196 -19.02 33.18 -11.16
N THR A 197 -18.32 34.24 -11.53
CA THR A 197 -18.28 35.47 -10.76
C THR A 197 -19.71 36.02 -10.74
N ILE A 198 -20.43 35.85 -9.63
CA ILE A 198 -21.71 36.52 -9.44
C ILE A 198 -21.38 37.97 -9.12
N THR A 199 -21.49 38.82 -10.14
CA THR A 199 -21.56 40.27 -9.97
C THR A 199 -23.03 40.65 -10.16
N GLY A 200 -23.68 41.11 -9.10
CA GLY A 200 -25.06 41.57 -9.10
C GLY A 200 -25.44 42.14 -7.74
#